data_AF-A0A1Q8R1X6-F1
#
_entry.id   AF-A0A1Q8R1X6-F1
#
_cell.length_a   1.000
_cell.length_b   1.000
_cell.length_c   1.000
_cell.angle_alpha   90.00
_cell.angle_beta   90.00
_cell.angle_gamma   90.00
#
_symmetry.space_group_name_H-M   'P 1'
#
loop_
_entity.id
_entity.type
_entity.pdbx_description
1 polymer ?
#
loop_
_entity_poly.entity_id
_entity_poly.type
_entity_poly.pdbx_seq_one_letter_code
_entity_poly.pdbx_strand_id
1 'polypeptide(L)' 'MSEIEELLKQVEELHLSMIKIKKGNSLTDQRIMIESQILDIILNNYQEVLMKKVNQN' A
#
# COMPACT_ATOMS: atom_id res chain seq x y z
N MET A 1 -4.62 18.88 3.97
CA MET A 1 -4.11 17.51 4.25
C MET A 1 -2.78 17.40 3.56
N SER A 2 -1.78 16.87 4.24
CA SER A 2 -0.45 16.70 3.65
C SER A 2 -0.44 15.48 2.72
N GLU A 3 0.37 15.50 1.67
CA GLU A 3 0.60 14.38 0.73
C GLU A 3 0.89 13.03 1.44
N ILE A 4 1.49 13.09 2.64
CA ILE A 4 1.74 11.93 3.50
C ILE A 4 0.45 11.32 4.06
N GLU A 5 -0.51 12.17 4.46
CA GLU A 5 -1.80 11.71 5.01
C GLU A 5 -2.64 11.01 3.94
N GLU A 6 -2.57 11.48 2.69
CA GLU A 6 -3.25 10.84 1.56
C GLU A 6 -2.63 9.48 1.20
N LEU A 7 -1.30 9.37 1.25
CA LEU A 7 -0.61 8.09 1.05
C LEU A 7 -0.92 7.09 2.18
N LEU A 8 -0.94 7.55 3.44
CA LEU A 8 -1.32 6.70 4.58
C LEU A 8 -2.75 6.16 4.44
N LYS A 9 -3.68 7.01 3.98
CA LYS A 9 -5.06 6.60 3.74
C LYS A 9 -5.17 5.53 2.64
N GLN A 10 -4.42 5.68 1.55
CA GLN A 10 -4.37 4.68 0.47
C GLN A 10 -3.80 3.33 0.96
N VAL A 11 -2.79 3.35 1.82
CA VAL A 11 -2.21 2.15 2.44
C VAL A 11 -3.24 1.45 3.34
N GLU A 12 -3.99 2.20 4.15
CA GLU A 12 -5.03 1.64 5.02
C GLU A 12 -6.18 1.01 4.22
N GLU A 13 -6.67 1.70 3.18
CA GLU A 13 -7.73 1.19 2.31
C GLU A 13 -7.32 -0.11 1.61
N LEU A 14 -6.08 -0.18 1.13
CA LEU A 14 -5.55 -1.36 0.45
C LEU A 14 -5.31 -2.52 1.41
N HIS A 15 -4.82 -2.26 2.62
CA HIS A 15 -4.67 -3.28 3.65
C HIS A 15 -6.04 -3.90 4.03
N LEU A 16 -7.09 -3.09 4.13
CA LEU A 16 -8.46 -3.56 4.35
C LEU A 16 -9.00 -4.37 3.16
N SER A 17 -8.68 -4.01 1.92
CA SER A 17 -9.00 -4.79 0.71
C SER A 17 -8.37 -6.19 0.79
N MET A 18 -7.07 -6.26 1.05
CA MET A 18 -6.32 -7.52 1.14
C MET A 18 -6.83 -8.43 2.26
N ILE A 19 -7.18 -7.87 3.42
CA ILE A 19 -7.79 -8.63 4.53
C ILE A 19 -9.14 -9.25 4.12
N LYS A 20 -9.97 -8.50 3.37
CA LYS A 20 -11.27 -9.00 2.88
C LYS A 20 -11.09 -10.12 1.85
N ILE A 21 -10.12 -10.00 0.95
CA ILE A 21 -9.87 -11.01 -0.11
C ILE A 21 -9.28 -12.31 0.50
N LYS A 22 -8.41 -12.18 1.51
CA LYS A 22 -7.81 -13.32 2.22
C LYS A 22 -8.84 -14.15 3.02
N LYS A 23 -10.00 -13.59 3.38
CA LYS A 23 -11.03 -14.27 4.18
C LYS A 23 -11.85 -15.34 3.44
N GLY A 24 -11.53 -15.64 2.18
CA GLY A 24 -12.19 -16.71 1.42
C GLY A 24 -11.37 -17.36 0.30
N ASN A 25 -10.18 -16.85 -0.02
CA ASN A 25 -9.37 -17.31 -1.16
C ASN A 25 -7.96 -17.75 -0.74
N SER A 26 -7.41 -18.74 -1.45
CA SER A 26 -6.01 -19.17 -1.35
C SER A 26 -5.07 -18.01 -1.69
N LEU A 27 -3.93 -17.86 -0.98
CA LEU A 27 -2.90 -16.83 -1.25
C LEU A 27 -2.32 -16.88 -2.69
N THR A 28 -2.57 -17.97 -3.41
CA THR A 28 -2.22 -18.16 -4.82
C THR A 28 -3.29 -17.67 -5.80
N ASP A 29 -4.41 -17.13 -5.31
CA ASP A 29 -5.40 -16.47 -6.15
C ASP A 29 -4.76 -15.27 -6.85
N GLN A 30 -4.87 -15.23 -8.18
CA GLN A 30 -4.32 -14.15 -9.01
C GLN A 30 -4.78 -12.77 -8.55
N ARG A 31 -5.98 -12.65 -7.98
CA ARG A 31 -6.49 -11.39 -7.42
C ARG A 31 -5.69 -10.94 -6.20
N ILE A 32 -5.32 -11.86 -5.30
CA ILE A 32 -4.47 -11.55 -4.14
C ILE A 32 -3.08 -11.14 -4.61
N MET A 33 -2.54 -11.81 -5.62
CA MET A 33 -1.21 -11.49 -6.16
C MET A 33 -1.18 -10.09 -6.77
N ILE A 34 -2.19 -9.72 -7.57
CA ILE A 34 -2.30 -8.38 -8.17
C ILE A 34 -2.45 -7.30 -7.09
N GLU A 35 -3.33 -7.50 -6.12
CA GLU A 35 -3.53 -6.53 -5.03
C GLU A 35 -2.27 -6.37 -4.16
N SER A 36 -1.51 -7.45 -3.96
CA SER A 36 -0.23 -7.41 -3.25
C SER A 36 0.82 -6.59 -4.03
N GLN A 37 0.89 -6.76 -5.36
CA GLN A 37 1.79 -5.97 -6.20
C GLN A 37 1.43 -4.48 -6.20
N ILE A 38 0.13 -4.16 -6.21
CA ILE A 38 -0.34 -2.78 -6.09
C ILE A 38 0.08 -2.20 -4.73
N LEU A 39 0.01 -2.98 -3.65
CA LEU A 39 0.43 -2.54 -2.32
C LEU A 39 1.92 -2.23 -2.27
N ASP A 40 2.75 -3.10 -2.84
CA ASP A 40 4.21 -2.88 -2.90
C ASP A 40 4.55 -1.57 -3.65
N ILE A 41 3.84 -1.26 -4.75
CA ILE A 41 4.05 -0.02 -5.50
C ILE A 41 3.72 1.22 -4.63
N ILE A 42 2.58 1.19 -3.93
CA ILE A 42 2.15 2.32 -3.07
C ILE A 42 3.14 2.51 -1.92
N LEU A 43 3.58 1.41 -1.29
CA LEU A 43 4.55 1.45 -0.19
C LEU A 43 5.91 1.98 -0.65
N ASN A 44 6.39 1.58 -1.83
CA ASN A 44 7.63 2.11 -2.40
C ASN A 44 7.54 3.63 -2.65
N ASN A 45 6.42 4.10 -3.22
CA ASN A 45 6.21 5.53 -3.45
C ASN A 45 6.17 6.32 -2.12
N TYR A 46 5.51 5.76 -1.10
CA TYR A 46 5.50 6.35 0.24
C TYR A 46 6.90 6.47 0.84
N GLN A 47 7.70 5.40 0.71
CA GLN A 47 9.08 5.37 1.19
C GLN A 47 9.96 6.39 0.46
N GLU A 48 9.83 6.56 -0.86
CA GLU A 48 10.56 7.58 -1.61
C GLU A 48 10.23 9.00 -1.16
N VAL A 49 8.94 9.30 -0.96
CA VAL A 49 8.49 10.61 -0.47
C VAL A 49 9.03 10.88 0.94
N LEU A 50 9.02 9.88 1.81
CA LEU A 50 9.64 9.99 3.14
C LEU A 50 11.15 10.24 3.06
N MET A 51 11.89 9.48 2.24
CA MET A 51 13.34 9.66 2.09
C MET A 51 13.68 11.06 1.55
N LYS A 52 12.90 11.58 0.60
CA LYS A 52 13.08 12.95 0.07
C LYS A 52 12.89 14.01 1.16
N LYS A 53 11.91 13.84 2.05
CA LYS A 53 11.67 14.76 3.18
C LYS A 53 12.71 14.65 4.28
N VAL A 54 13.25 13.46 4.53
CA VAL A 54 14.31 13.24 5.52
C VAL A 54 15.66 13.81 5.02
N ASN A 55 15.97 13.67 3.73
CA ASN A 55 17.21 14.19 3.14
C ASN A 55 17.19 15.71 2.88
N GLN A 56 16.07 16.39 3.11
CA GLN A 56 15.94 17.86 3.00
C GLN A 56 16.04 18.58 4.36
N ASN A 57 16.28 17.85 5.45
CA ASN A 57 16.52 18.39 6.80
C ASN A 57 18.00 18.30 7.19
#